data_AF-A0A067PD16-F1
#
_entry.id   AF-A0A067PD16-F1
#
_cell.length_a   1.000
_cell.length_b   1.000
_cell.length_c   1.000
_cell.angle_alpha   90.00
_cell.angle_beta   90.00
_cell.angle_gamma   90.00
#
_symmetry.space_group_name_H-M   'P 1'
#
loop_
_entity.id
_entity.type
_entity.pdbx_description
1 polymer ?
#
loop_
_entity_poly.entity_id
_entity_poly.type
_entity_poly.pdbx_seq_one_letter_code
_entity_poly.pdbx_strand_id
1 'polypeptide(L)'
;MLTTCGASDSFPYQDATGLACGIIENATRLILEKQVSEKVSCHQCGVILKDIDVRGHVGGHILRSLWGVGEDKLRQQVDSILPCGFCGHTSCSIDLLSLSARTLQSHSSCSRSHKFSYGPATKFSKNTPSTNVPLFCTLCPLNPSSKKHPVFWKYNMRHHIKDYHPHKWNSLLDEPSGLDPALSEKFSISPQEYSALGITRTPGALITNEIPQTRTTTTTKSKAKRKATSQPEAGPSKSKKCGS
;
A
#
# COMPACT_ATOMS: atom_id res chain seq x y z
N MET A 1 2.55 42.59 30.49
CA MET A 1 1.53 41.78 31.21
C MET A 1 0.46 41.40 30.19
N LEU A 2 0.16 40.11 30.04
CA LEU A 2 -0.90 39.64 29.13
C LEU A 2 -2.23 39.76 29.87
N THR A 3 -3.11 40.64 29.40
CA THR A 3 -4.47 40.79 29.94
C THR A 3 -5.27 39.54 29.58
N THR A 4 -5.68 38.78 30.59
CA THR A 4 -6.56 37.62 30.41
C THR A 4 -7.95 38.10 29.98
N CYS A 5 -8.47 37.61 28.86
CA CYS A 5 -9.86 37.86 28.46
C CYS A 5 -10.79 37.36 29.58
N GLY A 6 -11.76 38.19 29.97
CA GLY A 6 -12.73 37.84 31.03
C GLY A 6 -13.66 36.72 30.58
N ALA A 7 -14.25 36.01 31.55
CA ALA A 7 -15.25 34.97 31.33
C ALA A 7 -16.59 35.57 30.86
N SER A 8 -16.61 36.12 29.64
CA SER A 8 -17.86 36.58 29.00
C SER A 8 -18.55 35.41 28.33
N ASP A 9 -19.81 35.17 28.71
CA ASP A 9 -20.71 34.19 28.07
C ASP A 9 -21.37 34.75 26.80
N SER A 10 -21.05 35.99 26.43
CA SER A 10 -21.62 36.69 25.28
C SER A 10 -20.56 37.08 24.26
N PHE A 11 -20.91 36.99 22.98
CA PHE A 11 -20.06 37.35 21.85
C PHE A 11 -20.45 38.75 21.31
N PRO A 12 -19.50 39.66 21.02
CA PRO A 12 -18.04 39.48 21.11
C PRO A 12 -17.52 39.43 22.55
N TYR A 13 -16.46 38.65 22.80
CA TYR A 13 -15.84 38.54 24.11
C TYR A 13 -15.38 39.92 24.61
N GLN A 14 -15.63 40.20 25.88
CA GLN A 14 -15.25 41.46 26.53
C GLN A 14 -14.18 41.21 27.59
N ASP A 15 -13.29 42.18 27.79
CA ASP A 15 -12.35 42.14 28.91
C ASP A 15 -13.04 42.51 30.24
N ALA A 16 -12.28 42.52 31.34
CA ALA A 16 -12.79 42.90 32.66
C ALA A 16 -13.33 44.35 32.73
N THR A 17 -13.08 45.17 31.71
CA THR A 17 -13.57 46.55 31.60
C THR A 17 -14.77 46.69 30.66
N GLY A 18 -15.27 45.58 30.09
CA GLY A 18 -16.38 45.58 29.14
C GLY A 18 -15.99 45.99 27.71
N LEU A 19 -14.69 46.15 27.43
CA LEU A 19 -14.20 46.45 26.09
C LEU A 19 -14.08 45.17 25.28
N ALA A 20 -14.49 45.22 24.01
CA ALA A 20 -14.38 44.08 23.12
C ALA A 20 -12.91 43.65 23.00
N CYS A 21 -12.62 42.41 23.38
CA CYS A 21 -11.33 41.79 23.15
C CYS A 21 -11.18 41.57 21.65
N GLY A 22 -10.16 42.16 21.05
CA GLY A 22 -9.90 42.07 19.61
C GLY A 22 -9.77 40.62 19.17
N ILE A 23 -10.62 40.19 18.24
CA ILE A 23 -10.43 38.92 17.52
C ILE A 23 -9.16 39.09 16.70
N ILE A 24 -8.15 38.28 16.97
CA ILE A 24 -6.97 38.23 16.10
C ILE A 24 -7.41 37.45 14.85
N GLU A 25 -7.95 38.16 13.86
CA GLU A 25 -8.47 37.58 12.61
C GLU A 25 -7.45 36.68 11.92
N ASN A 26 -6.16 37.05 11.98
CA ASN A 26 -5.06 36.24 11.48
C ASN A 26 -4.94 34.88 12.19
N ALA A 27 -5.13 34.82 13.51
CA ALA A 27 -5.07 33.55 14.26
C ALA A 27 -6.28 32.67 13.93
N THR A 28 -7.47 33.25 13.85
CA THR A 28 -8.70 32.54 13.45
C THR A 28 -8.58 31.98 12.03
N ARG A 29 -8.07 32.77 11.08
CA ARG A 29 -7.83 32.33 9.71
C ARG A 29 -6.83 31.17 9.65
N LEU A 30 -5.71 31.25 10.36
CA LEU A 30 -4.72 30.17 10.43
C LEU A 30 -5.28 28.90 11.08
N ILE A 31 -6.18 29.01 12.05
CA ILE A 31 -6.86 27.84 12.65
C ILE A 31 -7.83 27.21 11.66
N LEU A 32 -8.58 28.02 10.91
CA LEU A 32 -9.51 27.54 9.88
C LEU A 32 -8.78 26.89 8.70
N GLU A 33 -7.70 27.51 8.21
CA GLU A 33 -6.83 26.97 7.15
C GLU A 33 -6.16 25.65 7.59
N LYS A 34 -5.77 25.53 8.87
CA LYS A 34 -5.19 24.31 9.43
C LYS A 34 -6.22 23.20 9.69
N GLN A 35 -7.52 23.52 9.68
CA GLN A 35 -8.60 22.56 9.94
C GLN A 35 -9.23 21.96 8.68
N VAL A 36 -8.93 22.46 7.49
CA VAL A 36 -9.31 21.77 6.26
C VAL A 36 -8.36 20.58 6.10
N SER A 37 -8.68 19.45 6.75
CA SER A 37 -7.94 18.22 6.49
C SER A 37 -8.11 17.91 5.02
N GLU A 38 -7.03 18.02 4.25
CA GLU A 38 -7.05 17.68 2.84
C GLU A 38 -7.55 16.24 2.73
N LYS A 39 -8.66 16.09 2.01
CA LYS A 39 -9.23 14.77 1.76
C LYS A 39 -8.52 14.22 0.53
N VAL A 40 -7.94 13.03 0.66
CA VAL A 40 -7.20 12.38 -0.42
C VAL A 40 -8.00 11.18 -0.92
N SER A 41 -8.15 11.08 -2.24
CA SER A 41 -8.81 9.93 -2.88
C SER A 41 -7.81 8.81 -3.12
N CYS A 42 -8.08 7.59 -2.65
CA CYS A 42 -7.25 6.39 -2.91
C CYS A 42 -7.12 6.12 -4.43
N HIS A 43 -5.90 5.86 -4.93
CA HIS A 43 -5.69 5.54 -6.35
C HIS A 43 -6.34 4.20 -6.72
N GLN A 44 -6.27 3.22 -5.82
CA GLN A 44 -6.72 1.86 -6.05
C GLN A 44 -8.24 1.78 -6.16
N CYS A 45 -9.00 2.39 -5.24
CA CYS A 45 -10.47 2.24 -5.21
C CYS A 45 -11.25 3.56 -5.33
N GLY A 46 -10.59 4.72 -5.29
CA GLY A 46 -11.22 6.03 -5.39
C GLY A 46 -11.89 6.56 -4.11
N VAL A 47 -11.90 5.79 -3.02
CA VAL A 47 -12.48 6.24 -1.74
C VAL A 47 -11.77 7.49 -1.25
N ILE A 48 -12.53 8.47 -0.81
CA ILE A 48 -12.04 9.73 -0.26
C ILE A 48 -11.79 9.55 1.24
N LEU A 49 -10.54 9.76 1.67
CA LEU A 49 -10.06 9.49 3.02
C LEU A 49 -9.45 10.76 3.63
N LYS A 50 -9.32 10.77 4.95
CA LYS A 50 -8.41 11.71 5.62
C LYS A 50 -6.98 11.22 5.42
N ASP A 51 -6.01 12.13 5.37
CA ASP A 51 -4.59 11.78 5.22
C ASP A 51 -4.16 10.65 6.15
N ILE A 52 -4.46 10.77 7.45
CA ILE A 52 -4.06 9.80 8.47
C ILE A 52 -4.56 8.36 8.22
N ASP A 53 -5.64 8.21 7.45
CA ASP A 53 -6.26 6.91 7.14
C ASP A 53 -5.71 6.30 5.85
N VAL A 54 -5.07 7.10 4.97
CA VAL A 54 -4.60 6.67 3.65
C VAL A 54 -3.64 5.49 3.75
N ARG A 55 -2.66 5.54 4.66
CA ARG A 55 -1.66 4.47 4.82
C ARG A 55 -2.32 3.14 5.23
N GLY A 56 -3.23 3.22 6.20
CA GLY A 56 -3.93 2.03 6.69
C GLY A 56 -4.77 1.39 5.59
N HIS A 57 -5.48 2.23 4.84
CA HIS A 57 -6.32 1.83 3.73
C HIS A 57 -5.51 1.21 2.57
N VAL A 58 -4.47 1.89 2.09
CA VAL A 58 -3.61 1.40 1.00
C VAL A 58 -2.84 0.15 1.43
N GLY A 59 -2.40 0.07 2.69
CA GLY A 59 -1.83 -1.17 3.24
C GLY A 59 -2.78 -2.36 3.12
N GLY A 60 -4.09 -2.16 3.31
CA GLY A 60 -5.09 -3.21 3.09
C GLY A 60 -5.12 -3.72 1.65
N HIS A 61 -5.08 -2.82 0.66
CA HIS A 61 -4.95 -3.17 -0.76
C HIS A 61 -3.67 -3.95 -1.04
N ILE A 62 -2.52 -3.47 -0.53
CA ILE A 62 -1.22 -4.13 -0.71
C ILE A 62 -1.27 -5.55 -0.16
N LEU A 63 -1.78 -5.73 1.06
CA LEU A 63 -1.81 -7.05 1.67
C LEU A 63 -2.75 -8.00 0.92
N ARG A 64 -3.96 -7.56 0.55
CA ARG A 64 -4.86 -8.40 -0.25
C ARG A 64 -4.24 -8.80 -1.59
N SER A 65 -3.57 -7.86 -2.27
CA SER A 65 -2.84 -8.14 -3.50
C SER A 65 -1.73 -9.17 -3.32
N LEU A 66 -0.92 -9.06 -2.26
CA LEU A 66 0.15 -10.03 -1.94
C LEU A 66 -0.37 -11.44 -1.70
N TRP A 67 -1.61 -11.57 -1.21
CA TRP A 67 -2.27 -12.84 -0.91
C TRP A 67 -3.20 -13.33 -2.03
N GLY A 68 -3.20 -12.65 -3.19
CA GLY A 68 -4.05 -13.01 -4.33
C GLY A 68 -5.55 -12.89 -4.02
N VAL A 69 -5.92 -12.09 -3.02
CA VAL A 69 -7.31 -11.79 -2.69
C VAL A 69 -7.80 -10.70 -3.65
N GLY A 70 -8.65 -11.08 -4.59
CA GLY A 70 -9.26 -10.14 -5.53
C GLY A 70 -10.15 -9.11 -4.82
N GLU A 71 -10.17 -7.90 -5.36
CA GLU A 71 -11.01 -6.80 -4.89
C GLU A 71 -11.88 -6.28 -6.05
N ASP A 72 -13.20 -6.40 -5.94
CA ASP A 72 -14.12 -6.14 -7.06
C ASP A 72 -14.18 -4.67 -7.51
N LYS A 73 -13.75 -3.73 -6.66
CA LYS A 73 -13.95 -2.28 -6.85
C LYS A 73 -12.66 -1.51 -7.06
N LEU A 74 -11.63 -2.17 -7.61
CA LEU A 74 -10.38 -1.51 -7.95
C LEU A 74 -10.49 -0.77 -9.29
N ARG A 75 -10.20 0.54 -9.26
CA ARG A 75 -9.90 1.38 -10.42
C ARG A 75 -8.51 1.07 -10.97
N GLN A 76 -7.56 0.78 -10.08
CA GLN A 76 -6.18 0.46 -10.42
C GLN A 76 -5.65 -0.63 -9.49
N GLN A 77 -4.84 -1.54 -10.04
CA GLN A 77 -4.15 -2.57 -9.27
C GLN A 77 -3.01 -1.97 -8.45
N VAL A 78 -2.66 -2.64 -7.35
CA VAL A 78 -1.42 -2.36 -6.63
C VAL A 78 -0.25 -2.89 -7.46
N ASP A 79 0.86 -2.15 -7.49
CA ASP A 79 2.04 -2.63 -8.20
C ASP A 79 2.63 -3.86 -7.50
N SER A 80 3.12 -4.83 -8.27
CA SER A 80 3.57 -6.12 -7.75
C SER A 80 4.93 -6.09 -7.06
N ILE A 81 5.77 -5.07 -7.31
CA ILE A 81 7.16 -5.03 -6.86
C ILE A 81 7.35 -3.91 -5.85
N LEU A 82 7.46 -4.25 -4.56
CA LEU A 82 7.74 -3.28 -3.49
C LEU A 82 6.81 -2.04 -3.49
N PRO A 83 5.47 -2.21 -3.52
CA PRO A 83 4.54 -1.07 -3.57
C PRO A 83 4.67 -0.13 -2.37
N CYS A 84 4.47 1.17 -2.60
CA CYS A 84 4.52 2.18 -1.57
C CYS A 84 3.30 2.12 -0.63
N GLY A 85 3.52 2.13 0.68
CA GLY A 85 2.45 2.11 1.69
C GLY A 85 1.49 3.31 1.67
N PHE A 86 1.81 4.39 0.94
CA PHE A 86 0.92 5.56 0.80
C PHE A 86 0.10 5.58 -0.48
N CYS A 87 0.62 5.04 -1.60
CA CYS A 87 -0.04 5.15 -2.91
C CYS A 87 -0.17 3.83 -3.67
N GLY A 88 0.46 2.74 -3.21
CA GLY A 88 0.43 1.44 -3.86
C GLY A 88 1.33 1.31 -5.09
N HIS A 89 2.15 2.32 -5.43
CA HIS A 89 3.05 2.31 -6.59
C HIS A 89 4.53 2.09 -6.21
N THR A 90 5.34 1.60 -7.14
CA THR A 90 6.76 1.26 -6.94
C THR A 90 7.72 2.44 -6.95
N SER A 91 7.33 3.60 -7.50
CA SER A 91 8.24 4.72 -7.80
C SER A 91 8.64 5.57 -6.58
N CYS A 92 8.12 5.26 -5.39
CA CYS A 92 8.34 6.05 -4.19
C CYS A 92 9.47 5.49 -3.34
N SER A 93 10.39 6.36 -2.91
CA SER A 93 11.38 6.03 -1.89
C SER A 93 10.82 6.27 -0.49
N ILE A 94 11.37 5.55 0.49
CA ILE A 94 11.02 5.64 1.90
C ILE A 94 12.29 5.58 2.75
N ASP A 95 12.37 6.46 3.73
CA ASP A 95 13.43 6.53 4.73
C ASP A 95 12.82 6.62 6.13
N LEU A 96 13.62 6.23 7.12
CA LEU A 96 13.28 6.34 8.53
C LEU A 96 14.34 7.19 9.24
N LEU A 97 13.90 8.28 9.85
CA LEU A 97 14.73 9.19 10.63
C LEU A 97 14.50 8.95 12.11
N SER A 98 15.58 8.76 12.85
CA SER A 98 15.55 8.73 14.32
C SER A 98 15.64 10.17 14.82
N LEU A 99 14.54 10.69 15.37
CA LEU A 99 14.50 12.02 15.99
C LEU A 99 15.00 11.95 17.44
N SER A 100 14.81 10.79 18.09
CA SER A 100 15.31 10.48 19.42
C SER A 100 15.40 8.98 19.60
N ALA A 101 16.00 8.50 20.71
CA ALA A 101 16.09 7.07 21.01
C ALA A 101 14.74 6.32 20.98
N ARG A 102 13.61 7.03 21.12
CA ARG A 102 12.26 6.44 21.14
C ARG A 102 11.36 6.90 19.99
N THR A 103 11.80 7.87 19.19
CA THR A 103 10.95 8.51 18.17
C THR A 103 11.52 8.31 16.78
N LEU A 104 10.80 7.55 15.97
CA LEU A 104 11.07 7.36 14.55
C LEU A 104 10.05 8.17 13.73
N GLN A 105 10.53 8.84 12.69
CA GLN A 105 9.71 9.54 11.72
C GLN A 105 10.00 9.00 10.32
N SER A 106 8.94 8.65 9.58
CA SER A 106 9.05 8.27 8.18
C SER A 106 9.18 9.50 7.28
N HIS A 107 10.03 9.41 6.27
CA HIS A 107 10.15 10.39 5.20
C HIS A 107 10.01 9.67 3.85
N SER A 108 9.13 10.12 2.96
CA SER A 108 8.90 9.47 1.67
C SER A 108 8.86 10.51 0.54
N SER A 109 9.32 10.11 -0.65
CA SER A 109 9.16 10.93 -1.86
C SER A 109 7.73 10.88 -2.43
N CYS A 110 6.83 10.09 -1.85
CA CYS A 110 5.44 10.00 -2.28
C CYS A 110 4.72 11.34 -2.09
N SER A 111 4.02 11.82 -3.12
CA SER A 111 3.18 13.02 -3.06
C SER A 111 2.02 12.92 -2.06
N ARG A 112 1.66 11.69 -1.66
CA ARG A 112 0.62 11.40 -0.64
C ARG A 112 1.19 11.08 0.73
N SER A 113 2.49 11.29 0.92
CA SER A 113 3.12 11.07 2.21
C SER A 113 2.58 12.07 3.23
N HIS A 114 2.29 11.58 4.43
CA HIS A 114 1.87 12.39 5.56
C HIS A 114 2.56 11.89 6.83
N LYS A 115 2.63 12.75 7.84
CA LYS A 115 3.19 12.38 9.14
C LYS A 115 2.22 11.46 9.87
N PHE A 116 2.75 10.40 10.48
CA PHE A 116 1.99 9.52 11.37
C PHE A 116 2.83 9.12 12.57
N SER A 117 2.16 8.74 13.66
CA SER A 117 2.82 8.23 14.86
C SER A 117 3.29 6.79 14.62
N TYR A 118 4.60 6.60 14.51
CA TYR A 118 5.20 5.31 14.16
C TYR A 118 4.85 4.20 15.15
N GLY A 119 5.02 4.42 16.46
CA GLY A 119 4.75 3.41 17.49
C GLY A 119 3.32 2.86 17.49
N PRO A 120 2.28 3.72 17.50
CA PRO A 120 0.90 3.26 17.32
C PRO A 120 0.67 2.52 15.99
N ALA A 121 1.30 2.97 14.90
CA ALA A 121 1.16 2.36 13.59
C ALA A 121 1.76 0.95 13.50
N THR A 122 2.68 0.58 14.39
CA THR A 122 3.22 -0.79 14.44
C THR A 122 2.28 -1.77 15.15
N LYS A 123 1.18 -1.29 15.74
CA LYS A 123 0.26 -2.10 16.54
C LYS A 123 -1.06 -2.24 15.82
N PHE A 124 -1.54 -3.48 15.73
CA PHE A 124 -2.86 -3.77 15.22
C PHE A 124 -3.94 -3.15 16.12
N SER A 125 -4.97 -2.57 15.50
CA SER A 125 -6.23 -2.24 16.16
C SER A 125 -7.41 -2.50 15.24
N LYS A 126 -8.62 -2.67 15.79
CA LYS A 126 -9.83 -2.89 14.98
C LYS A 126 -10.11 -1.72 14.02
N ASN A 127 -9.76 -0.50 14.42
CA ASN A 127 -10.00 0.72 13.63
C ASN A 127 -8.88 0.97 12.61
N THR A 128 -7.67 0.45 12.87
CA THR A 128 -6.49 0.60 12.02
C THR A 128 -5.84 -0.77 11.84
N PRO A 129 -6.44 -1.66 11.03
CA PRO A 129 -6.02 -3.05 10.95
C PRO A 129 -4.65 -3.23 10.29
N SER A 130 -4.25 -2.31 9.42
CA SER A 130 -2.95 -2.37 8.74
C SER A 130 -1.82 -1.84 9.62
N THR A 131 -0.83 -2.71 9.86
CA THR A 131 0.44 -2.40 10.52
C THR A 131 1.56 -2.11 9.52
N ASN A 132 1.22 -1.76 8.27
CA ASN A 132 2.20 -1.48 7.23
C ASN A 132 3.01 -0.23 7.55
N VAL A 133 4.20 -0.42 8.10
CA VAL A 133 5.15 0.65 8.47
C VAL A 133 6.51 0.40 7.82
N PRO A 134 7.34 1.42 7.60
CA PRO A 134 8.69 1.21 7.10
C PRO A 134 9.58 0.56 8.16
N LEU A 135 10.37 -0.44 7.77
CA LEU A 135 11.27 -1.21 8.63
C LEU A 135 12.69 -1.20 8.06
N PHE A 136 13.69 -1.12 8.93
CA PHE A 136 15.08 -1.33 8.54
C PHE A 136 15.34 -2.81 8.21
N CYS A 137 15.99 -3.08 7.08
CA CYS A 137 16.52 -4.40 6.79
C CYS A 137 17.96 -4.52 7.33
N THR A 138 18.13 -5.17 8.49
CA THR A 138 19.45 -5.35 9.12
C THR A 138 20.34 -6.36 8.39
N LEU A 139 19.79 -7.10 7.41
CA LEU A 139 20.55 -8.00 6.54
C LEU A 139 21.29 -7.26 5.43
N CYS A 140 20.75 -6.11 5.01
CA CYS A 140 21.42 -5.25 4.03
C CYS A 140 22.62 -4.54 4.66
N PRO A 141 23.70 -4.30 3.89
CA PRO A 141 24.82 -3.51 4.36
C PRO A 141 24.37 -2.08 4.71
N LEU A 142 25.08 -1.45 5.65
CA LEU A 142 24.87 -0.04 5.96
C LEU A 142 25.24 0.81 4.75
N ASN A 143 24.42 1.81 4.45
CA ASN A 143 24.78 2.81 3.46
C ASN A 143 26.08 3.53 3.92
N PRO A 144 27.10 3.65 3.05
CA PRO A 144 28.40 4.16 3.45
C PRO A 144 28.35 5.63 3.90
N SER A 145 27.44 6.42 3.32
CA SER A 145 27.27 7.85 3.60
C SER A 145 26.39 8.10 4.82
N SER A 146 25.21 7.47 4.89
CA SER A 146 24.25 7.73 5.98
C SER A 146 24.48 6.88 7.23
N LYS A 147 25.29 5.80 7.12
CA LYS A 147 25.50 4.78 8.16
C LYS A 147 24.19 4.14 8.65
N LYS A 148 23.18 4.06 7.78
CA LYS A 148 21.87 3.45 8.06
C LYS A 148 21.61 2.27 7.15
N HIS A 149 20.84 1.30 7.66
CA HIS A 149 20.29 0.24 6.83
C HIS A 149 19.21 0.80 5.88
N PRO A 150 19.02 0.20 4.70
CA PRO A 150 17.89 0.54 3.84
C PRO A 150 16.56 0.19 4.51
N VAL A 151 15.52 0.92 4.10
CA VAL A 151 14.18 0.87 4.70
C VAL A 151 13.19 0.36 3.68
N PHE A 152 12.33 -0.58 4.08
CA PHE A 152 11.28 -1.15 3.25
C PHE A 152 9.97 -1.18 4.01
N TRP A 153 8.84 -1.07 3.31
CA TRP A 153 7.53 -1.28 3.93
C TRP A 153 7.42 -2.70 4.50
N LYS A 154 6.77 -2.83 5.67
CA LYS A 154 6.59 -4.10 6.39
C LYS A 154 6.15 -5.23 5.47
N TYR A 155 5.10 -4.99 4.69
CA TYR A 155 4.54 -6.02 3.80
C TYR A 155 5.46 -6.37 2.62
N ASN A 156 6.41 -5.50 2.29
CA ASN A 156 7.38 -5.72 1.22
C ASN A 156 8.60 -6.52 1.69
N MET A 157 8.79 -6.70 3.01
CA MET A 157 10.01 -7.28 3.58
C MET A 157 10.24 -8.73 3.12
N ARG A 158 9.18 -9.54 3.00
CA ARG A 158 9.30 -10.92 2.50
C ARG A 158 9.83 -10.99 1.08
N HIS A 159 9.25 -10.18 0.19
CA HIS A 159 9.68 -10.09 -1.21
C HIS A 159 11.13 -9.59 -1.31
N HIS A 160 11.48 -8.55 -0.54
CA HIS A 160 12.86 -8.07 -0.46
C HIS A 160 13.85 -9.15 0.01
N ILE A 161 13.52 -9.91 1.07
CA ILE A 161 14.39 -10.99 1.55
C ILE A 161 14.54 -12.09 0.49
N LYS A 162 13.45 -12.47 -0.18
CA LYS A 162 13.49 -13.48 -1.25
C LYS A 162 14.45 -13.09 -2.38
N ASP A 163 14.38 -11.84 -2.83
CA ASP A 163 15.13 -11.38 -4.00
C ASP A 163 16.57 -10.98 -3.67
N TYR A 164 16.80 -10.32 -2.53
CA TYR A 164 18.10 -9.71 -2.18
C TYR A 164 18.86 -10.49 -1.10
N HIS A 165 18.18 -11.39 -0.39
CA HIS A 165 18.79 -12.25 0.63
C HIS A 165 18.38 -13.73 0.43
N PRO A 166 18.62 -14.32 -0.76
CA PRO A 166 18.17 -15.69 -1.06
C PRO A 166 18.77 -16.74 -0.11
N HIS A 167 19.95 -16.48 0.46
CA HIS A 167 20.58 -17.32 1.50
C HIS A 167 19.82 -17.33 2.83
N LYS A 168 18.89 -16.39 3.04
CA LYS A 168 17.94 -16.33 4.15
C LYS A 168 16.53 -16.76 3.72
N TRP A 169 16.35 -17.29 2.52
CA TRP A 169 15.06 -17.75 2.02
C TRP A 169 15.00 -19.28 1.94
N ASN A 170 13.99 -19.87 2.57
CA ASN A 170 13.71 -21.29 2.42
C ASN A 170 12.74 -21.49 1.26
N SER A 171 13.28 -21.92 0.11
CA SER A 171 12.49 -22.14 -1.11
C SER A 171 11.45 -23.25 -0.99
N LEU A 172 11.62 -24.21 -0.07
CA LEU A 172 10.66 -25.30 0.13
C LEU A 172 9.42 -24.84 0.90
N LEU A 173 9.61 -23.91 1.85
CA LEU A 173 8.53 -23.36 2.66
C LEU A 173 7.98 -22.03 2.10
N ASP A 174 8.66 -21.43 1.14
CA ASP A 174 8.40 -20.07 0.64
C ASP A 174 8.36 -19.03 1.77
N GLU A 175 9.31 -19.16 2.70
CA GLU A 175 9.42 -18.37 3.93
C GLU A 175 10.87 -17.96 4.22
N PRO A 176 11.12 -16.83 4.90
CA PRO A 176 12.42 -16.52 5.44
C PRO A 176 12.88 -17.55 6.50
N SER A 177 14.18 -17.84 6.54
CA SER A 177 14.79 -18.79 7.47
C SER A 177 16.10 -18.26 8.06
N GLY A 178 16.39 -18.60 9.32
CA GLY A 178 17.63 -18.21 9.99
C GLY A 178 17.78 -16.69 10.14
N LEU A 179 16.66 -15.99 10.32
CA LEU A 179 16.62 -14.57 10.64
C LEU A 179 16.82 -14.35 12.14
N ASP A 180 17.31 -13.16 12.49
CA ASP A 180 17.23 -12.66 13.86
C ASP A 180 15.76 -12.63 14.32
N PRO A 181 15.42 -13.18 15.51
CA PRO A 181 14.05 -13.23 15.98
C PRO A 181 13.37 -11.86 16.04
N ALA A 182 14.10 -10.80 16.42
CA ALA A 182 13.53 -9.46 16.52
C ALA A 182 13.24 -8.85 15.14
N LEU A 183 14.03 -9.19 14.10
CA LEU A 183 13.69 -8.83 12.72
C LEU A 183 12.44 -9.61 12.25
N SER A 184 12.41 -10.92 12.48
CA SER A 184 11.30 -11.80 12.08
C SER A 184 9.97 -11.35 12.69
N GLU A 185 9.96 -11.03 13.98
CA GLU A 185 8.76 -10.54 14.68
C GLU A 185 8.24 -9.24 14.07
N LYS A 186 9.12 -8.29 13.73
CA LYS A 186 8.74 -6.96 13.24
C LYS A 186 7.97 -6.98 11.92
N PHE A 187 8.30 -7.90 11.00
CA PHE A 187 7.59 -7.99 9.72
C PHE A 187 6.52 -9.09 9.68
N SER A 188 6.39 -9.88 10.75
CA SER A 188 5.31 -10.87 10.87
C SER A 188 3.94 -10.19 10.87
N ILE A 189 2.99 -10.78 10.14
CA ILE A 189 1.61 -10.29 10.02
C ILE A 189 0.74 -11.16 10.91
N SER A 190 -0.01 -10.54 11.82
CA SER A 190 -0.76 -11.30 12.82
C SER A 190 -2.03 -11.93 12.23
N PRO A 191 -2.52 -13.06 12.78
CA PRO A 191 -3.82 -13.63 12.37
C PRO A 191 -4.98 -12.64 12.48
N GLN A 192 -4.96 -11.75 13.49
CA GLN A 192 -5.98 -10.71 13.67
C GLN A 192 -5.95 -9.68 12.54
N GLU A 193 -4.75 -9.32 12.07
CA GLU A 193 -4.55 -8.41 10.95
C GLU A 193 -5.08 -9.01 9.64
N TYR A 194 -4.81 -10.30 9.37
CA TYR A 194 -5.39 -11.01 8.23
C TYR A 194 -6.91 -11.04 8.28
N SER A 195 -7.47 -11.45 9.42
CA SER A 195 -8.92 -11.57 9.61
C SER A 195 -9.63 -10.22 9.42
N ALA A 196 -9.08 -9.15 10.00
CA ALA A 196 -9.66 -7.81 9.89
C ALA A 196 -9.62 -7.23 8.46
N LEU A 197 -8.71 -7.73 7.61
CA LEU A 197 -8.60 -7.33 6.21
C LEU A 197 -9.35 -8.26 5.25
N GLY A 198 -10.05 -9.28 5.78
CA GLY A 198 -10.83 -10.24 4.99
C GLY A 198 -9.97 -11.31 4.31
N ILE A 199 -8.75 -11.56 4.80
CA ILE A 199 -7.84 -12.57 4.27
C ILE A 199 -8.05 -13.86 5.07
N THR A 200 -8.71 -14.85 4.45
CA THR A 200 -9.06 -16.12 5.09
C THR A 200 -7.98 -17.19 4.96
N ARG A 201 -6.97 -16.98 4.11
CA ARG A 201 -5.85 -17.91 3.93
C ARG A 201 -4.77 -17.66 4.99
N THR A 202 -4.44 -18.71 5.73
CA THR A 202 -3.22 -18.74 6.55
C THR A 202 -1.99 -19.03 5.67
N PRO A 203 -0.85 -18.39 5.93
CA PRO A 203 0.44 -18.76 5.35
C PRO A 203 0.71 -20.27 5.53
N GLY A 204 1.11 -20.96 4.45
CA GLY A 204 1.48 -22.39 4.50
C GLY A 204 0.36 -23.38 4.16
N ALA A 205 -0.88 -22.93 3.96
CA ALA A 205 -1.87 -23.75 3.28
C ALA A 205 -1.47 -23.84 1.80
N LEU A 206 -0.69 -24.88 1.46
CA LEU A 206 -0.33 -25.22 0.08
C LEU A 206 -1.58 -25.03 -0.78
N ILE A 207 -1.46 -24.19 -1.81
CA ILE A 207 -2.43 -24.19 -2.90
C ILE A 207 -2.26 -25.55 -3.56
N THR A 208 -2.98 -26.56 -3.08
CA THR A 208 -3.33 -27.70 -3.90
C THR A 208 -4.16 -27.10 -5.02
N ASN A 209 -3.50 -26.78 -6.14
CA ASN A 209 -4.16 -26.44 -7.38
C ASN A 209 -4.95 -27.68 -7.80
N GLU A 210 -6.14 -27.86 -7.21
CA GLU A 210 -7.22 -28.58 -7.84
C GLU A 210 -7.58 -27.77 -9.07
N ILE A 211 -6.84 -27.99 -10.15
CA ILE A 211 -7.13 -27.48 -11.48
C ILE A 211 -8.58 -27.88 -11.74
N PRO A 212 -9.52 -26.93 -11.94
CA PRO A 212 -10.88 -27.28 -12.32
C PRO A 212 -10.78 -28.09 -13.61
N GLN A 213 -11.06 -29.39 -13.52
CA GLN A 213 -11.15 -30.24 -14.69
C GLN A 213 -12.19 -29.60 -15.60
N THR A 214 -11.71 -29.11 -16.73
CA THR A 214 -12.52 -28.58 -17.82
C THR A 214 -13.48 -29.69 -18.21
N ARG A 215 -14.75 -29.57 -17.81
CA ARG A 215 -15.83 -30.39 -18.32
C ARG A 215 -15.86 -30.21 -19.83
N THR A 216 -15.29 -31.15 -20.55
CA THR A 216 -15.45 -31.34 -21.99
C THR A 216 -16.93 -31.58 -22.25
N THR A 217 -17.63 -30.53 -22.65
CA THR A 217 -18.98 -30.65 -23.20
C THR A 217 -18.84 -31.22 -24.61
N THR A 218 -19.12 -32.50 -24.75
CA THR A 218 -19.29 -33.18 -26.03
C THR A 218 -20.48 -32.58 -26.76
N THR A 219 -20.20 -31.69 -27.73
CA THR A 219 -21.20 -31.16 -28.66
C THR A 219 -21.54 -32.23 -29.68
N THR A 220 -22.79 -32.68 -29.69
CA THR A 220 -23.37 -33.57 -30.69
C THR A 220 -23.46 -32.87 -32.05
N LYS A 221 -23.01 -33.58 -33.09
CA LYS A 221 -22.94 -33.16 -34.49
C LYS A 221 -24.34 -33.01 -35.10
N SER A 222 -24.67 -31.82 -35.57
CA SER A 222 -25.76 -31.60 -36.55
C SER A 222 -25.16 -31.41 -37.95
N LYS A 223 -25.43 -32.37 -38.83
CA LYS A 223 -25.07 -32.34 -40.26
C LYS A 223 -25.89 -31.26 -40.97
N ALA A 224 -25.22 -30.25 -41.55
CA ALA A 224 -25.80 -29.36 -42.54
C ALA A 224 -25.09 -29.53 -43.89
N LYS A 225 -25.88 -29.93 -44.87
CA LYS A 225 -25.56 -30.19 -46.28
C LYS A 225 -25.33 -28.85 -47.00
N ARG A 226 -24.14 -28.61 -47.56
CA ARG A 226 -23.90 -27.51 -48.50
C ARG A 226 -23.33 -28.02 -49.83
N LYS A 227 -23.98 -27.52 -50.87
CA LYS A 227 -23.88 -27.85 -52.29
C LYS A 227 -22.70 -27.09 -52.90
N ALA A 228 -21.89 -27.79 -53.68
CA ALA A 228 -20.78 -27.25 -54.44
C ALA A 228 -21.27 -26.53 -55.70
N THR A 229 -20.65 -25.38 -55.99
CA THR A 229 -20.60 -24.78 -57.34
C THR A 229 -19.18 -24.29 -57.57
N SER A 230 -18.69 -24.58 -58.76
CA SER A 230 -17.31 -24.60 -59.20
C SER A 230 -16.95 -23.47 -60.17
N GLN A 231 -15.64 -23.17 -60.24
CA GLN A 231 -14.86 -22.61 -61.37
C GLN A 231 -14.81 -21.06 -61.58
N PRO A 232 -13.85 -20.51 -62.35
CA PRO A 232 -12.38 -20.76 -62.34
C PRO A 232 -11.47 -19.50 -62.58
N GLU A 233 -10.16 -19.71 -62.38
CA GLU A 233 -8.98 -19.22 -63.15
C GLU A 233 -8.33 -17.80 -63.09
N ALA A 234 -6.98 -17.88 -63.25
CA ALA A 234 -5.94 -16.92 -63.69
C ALA A 234 -5.53 -15.80 -62.69
N GLY A 235 -4.25 -15.51 -62.38
CA GLY A 235 -2.93 -15.81 -62.95
C GLY A 235 -1.82 -15.11 -62.12
N PRO A 236 -0.54 -15.12 -62.53
CA PRO A 236 0.63 -15.08 -61.63
C PRO A 236 1.38 -13.72 -61.58
N SER A 237 2.17 -13.45 -60.52
CA SER A 237 3.47 -12.75 -60.65
C SER A 237 4.35 -12.68 -59.39
N LYS A 238 5.54 -13.27 -59.54
CA LYS A 238 6.91 -12.75 -59.29
C LYS A 238 7.31 -12.22 -57.89
N SER A 239 8.15 -13.03 -57.25
CA SER A 239 9.50 -12.74 -56.69
C SER A 239 9.96 -11.29 -56.45
N LYS A 240 10.48 -11.03 -55.24
CA LYS A 240 11.79 -10.36 -55.05
C LYS A 240 12.39 -10.65 -53.66
N LYS A 241 13.64 -11.16 -53.69
CA LYS A 241 14.62 -11.24 -52.59
C LYS A 241 15.40 -9.92 -52.51
N CYS A 242 15.82 -9.55 -51.30
CA CYS A 242 17.12 -8.98 -50.86
C CYS A 242 17.07 -9.03 -49.30
N GLY A 243 18.03 -9.56 -48.54
CA GLY A 243 19.46 -9.19 -48.51
C GLY A 243 19.56 -7.84 -47.78
N SER A 244 20.18 -7.66 -46.62
CA SER A 244 21.25 -8.38 -45.90
C SER A 244 21.16 -8.08 -44.41
#